data_AF-A0A5E4W5L0-F1
#
_entry.id   AF-A0A5E4W5L0-F1
#
_cell.length_a   1.000
_cell.length_b   1.000
_cell.length_c   1.000
_cell.angle_alpha   90.00
_cell.angle_beta   90.00
_cell.angle_gamma   90.00
#
_symmetry.space_group_name_H-M   'P 1'
#
loop_
_entity.id
_entity.type
_entity.pdbx_description
1 polymer ?
#
loop_
_entity_poly.entity_id
_entity_poly.type
_entity_poly.pdbx_seq_one_letter_code
_entity_poly.pdbx_strand_id
1 'polypeptide(L)'
;MLHFLEWAGAVLGVIGSYLLAENRAFSRYAWPIWIGSNACLIAYFASIHSWGVLAMQAIYLLSSVRGLYRSFPGIRSRLRRQAPPRSAADESLTSRRRLTE
;
A
#
# COMPACT_ATOMS: atom_id res chain seq x y z
N MET A 1 -11.40 -20.00 21.57
CA MET A 1 -10.66 -19.73 20.31
C MET A 1 -10.89 -18.32 19.79
N LEU A 2 -12.11 -17.78 19.79
CA LEU A 2 -12.41 -16.43 19.26
C LEU A 2 -11.67 -15.28 19.97
N HIS A 3 -11.44 -15.37 21.29
CA HIS A 3 -10.63 -14.38 22.02
C HIS A 3 -9.18 -14.28 21.52
N PHE A 4 -8.62 -15.35 20.96
CA PHE A 4 -7.27 -15.27 20.38
C PHE A 4 -7.26 -14.39 19.13
N LEU A 5 -8.30 -14.45 18.29
CA LEU A 5 -8.43 -13.58 17.11
C LEU A 5 -8.65 -12.11 17.50
N GLU A 6 -9.42 -11.87 18.56
CA GLU A 6 -9.63 -10.53 19.13
C GLU A 6 -8.31 -9.92 19.57
N TRP A 7 -7.55 -10.61 20.42
CA TRP A 7 -6.28 -10.12 20.94
C TRP A 7 -5.19 -10.06 19.88
N ALA A 8 -5.07 -11.07 19.00
CA ALA A 8 -4.12 -11.04 17.90
C ALA A 8 -4.41 -9.86 16.96
N GLY A 9 -5.68 -9.68 16.60
CA GLY A 9 -6.15 -8.56 15.79
C GLY A 9 -5.84 -7.20 16.43
N ALA A 10 -6.12 -7.05 17.73
CA ALA A 10 -5.84 -5.83 18.47
C ALA A 10 -4.33 -5.51 18.54
N VAL A 11 -3.50 -6.49 18.90
CA VAL A 11 -2.03 -6.30 19.01
C VAL A 11 -1.42 -5.96 17.65
N LEU A 12 -1.78 -6.70 16.59
CA LEU A 12 -1.35 -6.38 15.22
C LEU A 12 -1.83 -4.99 14.80
N GLY A 13 -3.05 -4.60 15.18
CA GLY A 13 -3.62 -3.29 14.90
C GLY A 13 -2.79 -2.17 15.53
N VAL A 14 -2.44 -2.29 16.80
CA VAL A 14 -1.60 -1.33 17.52
C VAL A 14 -0.20 -1.26 16.92
N ILE A 15 0.44 -2.40 16.68
CA ILE A 15 1.79 -2.45 16.07
C ILE A 15 1.78 -1.78 14.69
N GLY A 16 0.80 -2.11 13.84
CA GLY A 16 0.66 -1.50 12.52
C GLY A 16 0.46 0.02 12.59
N SER A 17 -0.31 0.49 13.57
CA SER A 17 -0.58 1.93 13.78
C SER A 17 0.67 2.68 14.20
N TYR A 18 1.44 2.10 15.14
CA TYR A 18 2.70 2.65 15.62
C TYR A 18 3.73 2.74 14.49
N LEU A 19 3.89 1.64 13.75
CA LEU A 19 4.82 1.56 12.61
C LEU A 19 4.47 2.54 11.48
N LEU A 20 3.17 2.83 11.30
CA LEU A 20 2.71 3.84 10.35
C LEU A 20 3.03 5.26 10.85
N ALA A 21 2.80 5.53 12.14
CA ALA A 21 3.06 6.82 12.78
C ALA A 21 4.53 7.23 12.74
N GLU A 22 5.46 6.27 12.72
CA GLU A 22 6.89 6.55 12.56
C GLU A 22 7.22 7.32 11.26
N ASN A 23 6.36 7.28 10.23
CA ASN A 23 6.51 7.98 8.93
C ASN A 23 7.91 7.83 8.28
N ARG A 24 8.58 6.70 8.52
CA ARG A 24 9.90 6.37 7.96
C ARG A 24 9.74 5.47 6.72
N ALA A 25 10.84 5.19 6.03
CA ALA A 25 10.85 4.24 4.89
C ALA A 25 10.33 2.83 5.25
N PHE A 26 10.27 2.48 6.54
CA PHE A 26 9.68 1.25 7.09
C PHE A 26 8.14 1.27 7.17
N SER A 27 7.50 2.43 7.04
CA SER A 27 6.04 2.60 7.08
C SER A 27 5.30 1.72 6.04
N ARG A 28 5.99 1.30 4.97
CA ARG A 28 5.45 0.34 3.99
C ARG A 28 5.10 -1.04 4.57
N TYR A 29 5.74 -1.46 5.66
CA TYR A 29 5.48 -2.75 6.32
C TYR A 29 4.29 -2.67 7.28
N ALA A 30 3.81 -1.47 7.63
CA ALA A 30 2.60 -1.29 8.43
C ALA A 30 1.35 -1.81 7.72
N TRP A 31 1.28 -1.61 6.40
CA TRP A 31 0.13 -2.00 5.58
C TRP A 31 -0.21 -3.49 5.61
N PRO A 32 0.73 -4.45 5.37
CA PRO A 32 0.41 -5.87 5.48
C PRO A 32 0.04 -6.28 6.92
N ILE A 33 0.65 -5.66 7.94
CA ILE A 33 0.31 -5.91 9.35
C ILE A 33 -1.14 -5.48 9.64
N TRP A 34 -1.55 -4.31 9.15
CA TRP A 34 -2.94 -3.85 9.26
C TRP A 34 -3.93 -4.70 8.48
N ILE A 35 -3.56 -5.23 7.31
CA ILE A 35 -4.42 -6.17 6.56
C ILE A 35 -4.66 -7.43 7.39
N GLY A 36 -3.60 -8.01 7.98
CA GLY A 36 -3.71 -9.17 8.86
C GLY A 36 -4.57 -8.88 10.10
N SER A 37 -4.34 -7.75 10.77
CA SER A 37 -5.14 -7.28 11.91
C SER A 37 -6.63 -7.18 11.56
N ASN A 38 -6.96 -6.47 10.47
CA ASN A 38 -8.35 -6.26 10.06
C ASN A 38 -9.02 -7.58 9.67
N ALA A 39 -8.32 -8.52 9.03
CA ALA A 39 -8.87 -9.84 8.70
C ALA A 39 -9.23 -10.65 9.96
N CYS A 40 -8.35 -10.67 10.97
CA CYS A 40 -8.62 -11.32 12.26
C CYS A 40 -9.84 -10.71 12.97
N LEU A 41 -9.93 -9.37 12.99
CA LEU A 41 -11.02 -8.65 13.63
C LEU A 41 -12.34 -8.79 12.87
N ILE A 42 -12.33 -8.83 11.53
CA ILE A 42 -13.54 -9.12 10.74
C ILE A 42 -14.07 -10.51 11.08
N ALA A 43 -13.21 -11.53 11.13
CA ALA A 43 -13.62 -12.89 11.49
C ALA A 43 -14.20 -12.95 12.92
N TYR A 44 -13.61 -12.21 13.87
CA TYR A 44 -14.13 -12.10 15.22
C TYR A 44 -15.49 -11.38 15.28
N PHE A 45 -15.59 -10.18 14.70
CA PHE A 45 -16.84 -9.39 14.75
C PHE A 45 -17.98 -10.02 13.94
N ALA A 46 -17.68 -10.81 12.91
CA ALA A 46 -18.65 -11.63 12.22
C ALA A 46 -19.25 -12.69 13.15
N SER A 47 -18.41 -13.32 13.99
CA SER A 47 -18.84 -14.38 14.91
C SER A 47 -19.73 -13.88 16.06
N ILE A 48 -19.58 -12.61 16.45
CA ILE A 48 -20.40 -11.99 17.51
C ILE A 48 -21.52 -11.08 16.94
N HIS A 49 -21.79 -11.17 15.64
CA HIS A 49 -22.84 -10.40 14.94
C HIS A 49 -22.78 -8.88 15.17
N SER A 50 -21.59 -8.32 15.36
CA SER A 50 -21.40 -6.87 15.54
C SER A 50 -21.23 -6.18 14.18
N TRP A 51 -22.35 -5.94 13.50
CA TRP A 51 -22.37 -5.45 12.11
C TRP A 51 -21.75 -4.07 11.92
N GLY A 52 -21.92 -3.16 12.90
CA GLY A 52 -21.35 -1.81 12.82
C GLY A 52 -19.82 -1.82 12.86
N VAL A 53 -19.24 -2.61 13.77
CA VAL A 53 -17.79 -2.75 13.90
C VAL A 53 -17.23 -3.55 12.71
N LEU A 54 -17.95 -4.56 12.23
CA LEU A 54 -17.55 -5.32 11.05
C LEU A 54 -17.49 -4.43 9.79
N ALA A 55 -18.45 -3.55 9.58
CA ALA A 55 -18.42 -2.58 8.48
C ALA A 55 -17.22 -1.63 8.59
N MET A 56 -16.91 -1.15 9.80
CA MET A 56 -15.72 -0.33 10.06
C MET A 56 -14.43 -1.07 9.68
N GLN A 57 -14.29 -2.33 10.13
CA GLN A 57 -13.11 -3.13 9.81
C GLN A 57 -12.98 -3.44 8.32
N ALA A 58 -14.09 -3.59 7.60
CA ALA A 58 -14.07 -3.75 6.14
C ALA A 58 -13.56 -2.49 5.43
N ILE A 59 -13.99 -1.29 5.87
CA ILE A 59 -13.52 -0.01 5.32
C ILE A 59 -12.03 0.21 5.64
N TYR A 60 -11.57 -0.16 6.84
CA TYR A 60 -10.16 -0.12 7.21
C TYR A 60 -9.31 -1.10 6.43
N LEU A 61 -9.83 -2.29 6.15
CA LEU A 61 -9.17 -3.24 5.27
C LEU A 61 -8.97 -2.65 3.86
N LEU A 62 -10.02 -2.07 3.26
CA LEU A 62 -9.96 -1.39 1.96
C LEU A 62 -8.95 -0.22 1.96
N SER A 63 -8.96 0.59 3.01
CA SER A 63 -8.03 1.70 3.20
C SER A 63 -6.59 1.21 3.30
N SER A 64 -6.36 0.13 4.03
CA SER A 64 -5.04 -0.49 4.22
C SER A 64 -4.50 -1.08 2.91
N VAL A 65 -5.36 -1.73 2.13
CA VAL A 65 -5.04 -2.23 0.79
C VAL A 65 -4.65 -1.07 -0.14
N ARG A 66 -5.42 0.03 -0.15
CA ARG A 66 -5.08 1.23 -0.94
C ARG A 66 -3.74 1.84 -0.51
N GLY A 67 -3.47 1.91 0.79
CA GLY A 67 -2.20 2.38 1.33
C GLY A 67 -1.02 1.49 0.94
N LEU A 68 -1.22 0.17 0.91
CA LEU A 68 -0.24 -0.80 0.40
C LEU A 68 0.10 -0.52 -1.06
N TYR A 69 -0.92 -0.41 -1.92
CA TYR A 69 -0.72 -0.13 -3.35
C TYR A 69 0.03 1.18 -3.61
N ARG A 70 -0.21 2.22 -2.79
CA ARG A 70 0.51 3.50 -2.88
C ARG A 70 1.97 3.39 -2.41
N SER A 71 2.22 2.58 -1.38
CA SER A 71 3.53 2.53 -0.70
C SER A 71 4.56 1.62 -1.37
N PHE A 72 4.16 0.81 -2.35
CA PHE A 72 5.05 0.00 -3.18
C PHE A 72 5.23 0.60 -4.60
N PRO A 73 6.09 1.62 -4.78
CA PRO A 73 6.37 2.23 -6.09
C PRO A 73 7.17 1.33 -7.05
N GLY A 74 7.58 0.13 -6.65
CA GLY A 74 8.28 -0.84 -7.51
C GLY A 74 7.48 -1.30 -8.73
N ILE A 75 6.14 -1.19 -8.69
CA ILE A 75 5.27 -1.41 -9.87
C ILE A 75 5.30 -0.19 -10.81
N ARG A 76 5.42 1.03 -10.27
CA ARG A 76 5.37 2.30 -11.01
C ARG A 76 6.74 2.68 -11.61
N SER A 77 7.84 2.35 -10.94
CA SER A 77 9.20 2.70 -11.38
C SER A 77 9.69 1.86 -12.56
N ARG A 78 9.17 0.64 -12.73
CA ARG A 78 9.43 -0.19 -13.92
C ARG A 78 8.86 0.43 -15.20
N LEU A 79 7.68 1.03 -15.13
CA LEU A 79 7.04 1.69 -16.28
C LEU A 79 7.73 3.02 -16.65
N ARG A 80 8.24 3.78 -15.66
CA ARG A 80 8.93 5.06 -15.93
C ARG A 80 10.33 4.88 -16.49
N ARG A 81 10.99 3.72 -16.30
CA ARG A 81 12.30 3.41 -16.91
C ARG A 81 12.22 3.03 -18.39
N GLN A 82 11.05 2.69 -18.92
CA GLN A 82 10.87 2.32 -20.34
C GLN A 82 10.47 3.51 -21.24
N ALA A 83 10.20 4.69 -20.67
CA ALA A 83 10.06 5.89 -21.48
C ALA A 83 11.45 6.27 -22.00
N PRO A 84 11.70 6.27 -23.32
CA PRO A 84 12.99 6.66 -23.86
C PRO A 84 13.32 8.09 -23.40
N PRO A 85 14.56 8.38 -23.01
CA PRO A 85 14.95 9.72 -22.63
C PRO A 85 14.67 10.67 -23.81
N ARG A 86 13.82 11.67 -23.58
CA ARG A 86 13.49 12.73 -24.57
C ARG A 86 14.74 13.36 -25.21
N SER A 87 15.89 13.30 -24.52
CA SER A 87 17.20 13.74 -25.00
C SER A 87 17.63 13.09 -26.32
N ALA A 88 17.40 11.78 -26.51
CA ALA A 88 17.90 11.08 -27.70
C ALA A 88 17.08 11.41 -28.96
N ALA A 89 15.78 11.69 -28.80
CA ALA A 89 14.92 12.14 -29.88
C ALA A 89 15.30 13.57 -30.32
N ASP A 90 15.62 14.44 -29.37
CA ASP A 90 15.98 15.84 -29.63
C ASP A 90 17.36 15.97 -30.30
N GLU A 91 18.36 15.18 -29.87
CA GLU A 91 19.69 15.14 -30.50
C GLU A 91 19.66 14.61 -31.93
N SER A 92 18.77 13.65 -32.23
CA SER A 92 18.62 13.11 -33.59
C SER A 92 18.01 14.14 -34.56
N LEU A 93 17.11 14.99 -34.06
CA LEU A 93 16.45 16.04 -34.85
C LEU A 93 17.39 17.22 -35.07
N THR A 94 18.16 17.63 -34.06
CA THR A 94 19.17 18.70 -34.21
C THR A 94 20.35 18.27 -35.07
N SER A 95 20.80 17.01 -34.97
CA SER A 95 21.87 16.49 -35.83
C SER A 95 21.43 16.36 -37.29
N ARG A 96 20.17 15.94 -37.55
CA ARG A 96 19.62 15.93 -38.92
C ARG A 96 19.47 17.33 -39.50
N ARG A 97 19.06 18.32 -38.71
CA ARG A 97 18.93 19.72 -39.16
C ARG A 97 20.27 20.35 -39.57
N ARG A 98 21.36 19.98 -38.88
CA ARG A 98 22.72 20.46 -39.18
C ARG A 98 23.37 19.85 -40.42
N LEU A 99 22.86 18.72 -40.92
CA LEU A 99 23.38 18.05 -42.12
C LEU A 99 22.69 18.52 -43.41
N THR A 100 21.64 19.35 -43.29
CA THR A 100 20.84 19.87 -44.40
C THR A 100 21.08 21.36 -44.70
N GLU A 101 22.00 22.00 -43.98
CA GLU A 101 22.53 23.35 -44.24
C GLU A 101 23.94 23.24 -44.83
#